data_AF-A0A968ME99-F1
#
_entry.id   AF-A0A968ME99-F1
#
_cell.length_a   1.000
_cell.length_b   1.000
_cell.length_c   1.000
_cell.angle_alpha   90.00
_cell.angle_beta   90.00
_cell.angle_gamma   90.00
#
_symmetry.space_group_name_H-M   'P 1'
#
loop_
_entity.id
_entity.type
_entity.pdbx_description
1 polymer ?
#
loop_
_entity_poly.entity_id
_entity_poly.type
_entity_poly.pdbx_seq_one_letter_code
_entity_poly.pdbx_strand_id
1 'polypeptide(L)' 'MDIHEVRALVERALEDGRLSLEEMNDIEAAIMADDLVTDEEKQLLEEIRLKVLRGDVKVG' A
#
# COMPACT_ATOMS: atom_id res chain seq x y z
N MET A 1 4.51 3.11 11.50
CA MET A 1 5.15 3.36 10.21
C MET A 1 4.60 4.68 9.71
N ASP A 2 5.46 5.57 9.25
CA ASP A 2 5.06 6.86 8.69
C ASP A 2 4.54 6.69 7.24
N ILE A 3 3.66 7.58 6.76
CA ILE A 3 3.13 7.57 5.39
C ILE A 3 4.24 7.60 4.33
N HIS A 4 5.39 8.21 4.67
CA HIS A 4 6.58 8.19 3.83
C HIS A 4 7.20 6.80 3.68
N GLU A 5 7.23 6.02 4.78
CA GLU A 5 7.72 4.64 4.76
C GLU A 5 6.74 3.74 3.99
N VAL A 6 5.43 3.93 4.17
CA VAL A 6 4.36 3.25 3.42
C VAL A 6 4.53 3.48 1.92
N ARG A 7 4.73 4.74 1.52
CA ARG A 7 4.93 5.10 0.11
C ARG A 7 6.18 4.44 -0.49
N ALA A 8 7.29 4.42 0.24
CA ALA A 8 8.51 3.74 -0.22
C ALA A 8 8.32 2.22 -0.36
N LEU A 9 7.54 1.61 0.56
CA LEU A 9 7.17 0.20 0.49
C LEU A 9 6.33 -0.11 -0.75
N VAL A 10 5.37 0.75 -1.05
CA VAL A 10 4.53 0.66 -2.25
C VAL A 10 5.37 0.84 -3.50
N GLU A 11 6.22 1.86 -3.58
CA GLU A 11 7.11 2.10 -4.73
C GLU A 11 8.02 0.90 -5.00
N ARG A 12 8.62 0.32 -3.95
CA ARG A 12 9.43 -0.89 -4.08
C ARG A 12 8.60 -2.09 -4.54
N ALA A 13 7.41 -2.29 -3.98
CA ALA A 13 6.54 -3.39 -4.37
C ALA A 13 6.04 -3.26 -5.81
N LEU A 14 5.94 -2.03 -6.33
CA LEU A 14 5.65 -1.74 -7.73
C LEU A 14 6.81 -2.09 -8.66
N GLU A 15 8.06 -1.83 -8.23
CA GLU A 15 9.25 -2.25 -8.97
C GLU A 15 9.43 -3.77 -8.97
N ASP A 16 9.19 -4.40 -7.82
CA ASP A 16 9.33 -5.84 -7.63
C ASP A 16 8.12 -6.64 -8.16
N GLY A 17 7.00 -5.97 -8.45
CA GLY A 17 5.73 -6.57 -8.90
C GLY A 17 5.10 -7.50 -7.86
N ARG A 18 5.50 -7.39 -6.59
CA ARG A 18 5.10 -8.28 -5.49
C ARG A 18 4.98 -7.51 -4.20
N LEU A 19 3.96 -7.85 -3.43
CA LEU A 19 3.70 -7.34 -2.10
C LEU A 19 3.40 -8.55 -1.22
N SER A 20 4.07 -8.70 -0.09
CA SER A 20 3.72 -9.75 0.85
C SER A 20 2.42 -9.40 1.58
N LEU A 21 1.77 -10.42 2.13
CA LEU A 21 0.60 -10.21 3.01
C LEU A 21 0.94 -9.36 4.25
N GLU A 22 2.16 -9.49 4.78
CA GLU A 22 2.64 -8.69 5.90
C GLU A 22 2.78 -7.23 5.50
N GLU A 23 3.42 -6.95 4.36
CA GLU A 23 3.56 -5.59 3.82
C GLU A 23 2.20 -4.94 3.51
N MET A 24 1.23 -5.71 2.99
CA MET A 24 -0.12 -5.19 2.75
C MET A 24 -0.83 -4.82 4.06
N ASN A 25 -0.71 -5.68 5.09
CA ASN A 25 -1.27 -5.39 6.41
C ASN A 25 -0.58 -4.19 7.07
N ASP A 26 0.73 -4.04 6.90
CA ASP A 26 1.48 -2.90 7.43
C ASP A 26 1.05 -1.59 6.76
N ILE A 27 0.81 -1.60 5.44
CA ILE A 27 0.26 -0.46 4.69
C ILE A 27 -1.14 -0.10 5.22
N GLU A 28 -2.04 -1.09 5.31
CA GLU A 28 -3.39 -0.87 5.82
C GLU A 28 -3.37 -0.37 7.28
N ALA A 29 -2.54 -0.95 8.13
CA ALA A 29 -2.39 -0.55 9.52
C ALA A 29 -1.81 0.85 9.66
N ALA A 30 -0.83 1.22 8.84
CA ALA A 30 -0.22 2.55 8.88
C ALA A 30 -1.21 3.64 8.44
N ILE A 31 -2.01 3.38 7.40
CA ILE A 31 -3.06 4.32 6.95
C ILE A 31 -4.18 4.44 7.99
N MET A 32 -4.49 3.35 8.70
CA MET A 32 -5.50 3.37 9.77
C MET A 32 -4.94 3.84 11.13
N ALA A 33 -3.62 4.04 11.26
CA ALA A 33 -2.98 4.30 12.54
C ALA A 33 -3.33 5.67 13.15
N ASP A 34 -3.56 6.67 12.30
CA ASP A 34 -3.87 8.04 12.75
C ASP A 34 -5.38 8.28 12.94
N ASP A 35 -6.21 7.22 12.84
CA ASP A 35 -7.69 7.22 12.94
C ASP A 35 -8.38 8.25 12.00
N LEU A 36 -7.60 8.79 11.06
CA LEU A 36 -7.96 9.91 10.21
C LEU A 36 -7.43 9.65 8.80
N VAL A 37 -8.14 8.79 8.07
CA VAL A 37 -7.79 8.48 6.68
C VAL A 37 -8.06 9.69 5.79
N THR A 38 -6.99 10.35 5.38
CA THR A 38 -6.98 11.49 4.47
C THR A 38 -7.34 11.06 3.04
N ASP A 39 -7.70 12.03 2.19
CA ASP A 39 -7.98 11.76 0.78
C ASP A 39 -6.74 11.23 0.03
N GLU A 40 -5.55 11.65 0.45
CA GLU A 40 -4.28 11.19 -0.13
C GLU A 40 -4.02 9.70 0.19
N GLU A 41 -4.29 9.28 1.43
CA GLU A 41 -4.18 7.89 1.85
C GLU A 41 -5.21 6.98 1.19
N LYS A 42 -6.44 7.48 1.01
CA LYS A 42 -7.47 6.78 0.22
C LYS A 42 -7.04 6.56 -1.21
N GLN A 43 -6.50 7.60 -1.85
CA GLN A 43 -5.96 7.49 -3.21
C GLN A 43 -4.84 6.46 -3.28
N LEU A 44 -3.91 6.48 -2.32
CA LEU A 44 -2.81 5.52 -2.27
C LEU A 44 -3.33 4.07 -2.16
N LEU A 45 -4.29 3.82 -1.27
CA LEU A 45 -4.94 2.52 -1.10
C LEU A 45 -5.66 2.05 -2.36
N GLU A 46 -6.38 2.95 -3.02
CA GLU A 46 -7.12 2.64 -4.24
C GLU A 46 -6.16 2.33 -5.41
N GLU A 47 -5.07 3.08 -5.55
CA GLU A 47 -4.03 2.79 -6.53
C GLU A 47 -3.41 1.40 -6.31
N ILE A 48 -3.06 1.06 -5.07
CA ILE A 48 -2.49 -0.26 -4.74
C ILE A 48 -3.50 -1.36 -5.10
N ARG A 49 -4.76 -1.21 -4.69
CA ARG A 49 -5.84 -2.19 -4.98
C ARG A 49 -6.05 -2.36 -6.47
N LEU A 50 -6.08 -1.27 -7.24
CA LEU A 50 -6.22 -1.33 -8.70
C LEU A 50 -5.05 -2.05 -9.37
N LYS A 51 -3.82 -1.86 -8.90
CA LYS A 51 -2.64 -2.52 -9.44
C LYS A 51 -2.57 -4.00 -9.08
N VAL A 52 -3.00 -4.37 -7.87
CA VAL A 52 -3.20 -5.76 -7.49
C VAL A 52 -4.28 -6.42 -8.36
N LEU A 53 -5.40 -5.73 -8.57
CA LEU A 53 -6.50 -6.20 -9.42
C LEU A 53 -6.06 -6.42 -10.88
N ARG A 54 -5.24 -5.51 -11.42
CA ARG A 54 -4.66 -5.61 -12.77
C ARG A 54 -3.62 -6.71 -12.90
N GLY A 55 -3.12 -7.23 -11.78
CA GLY A 55 -2.03 -8.21 -11.75
C GLY A 55 -0.64 -7.60 -11.95
N ASP A 56 -0.53 -6.27 -11.91
CA ASP A 56 0.75 -5.55 -11.93
C ASP A 56 1.55 -5.84 -10.66
N VAL A 57 0.84 -6.10 -9.55
CA VAL A 57 1.39 -6.50 -8.26
C VAL A 57 0.70 -7.79 -7.81
N LYS A 58 1.49 -8.79 -7.42
CA LYS A 58 0.95 -10.00 -6.78
C LYS A 58 1.04 -9.89 -5.27
N VAL A 59 -0.09 -10.12 -4.59
CA VAL A 59 -0.12 -10.30 -3.14
C VAL A 59 0.04 -11.79 -2.84
N GLY A 60 1.05 -12.18 -2.07
CA GLY A 60 1.35 -13.58 -1.78
C GLY A 60 2.35 -13.80 -0.67
#